data_AF-A0A2N7XQ03-F1
#
_entry.id   AF-A0A2N7XQ03-F1
#
_cell.length_a   1.000
_cell.length_b   1.000
_cell.length_c   1.000
_cell.angle_alpha   90.00
_cell.angle_beta   90.00
_cell.angle_gamma   90.00
#
_symmetry.space_group_name_H-M   'P 1'
#
loop_
_entity.id
_entity.type
_entity.pdbx_description
1 polymer ?
#
loop_
_entity_poly.entity_id
_entity_poly.type
_entity_poly.pdbx_seq_one_letter_code
_entity_poly.pdbx_strand_id
1 'polypeptide(L)'
;MSIPFWCVLISALLIFVAKIPVAKAMNDLGGYDNHLPRQQQAQLTGFGARALAAHQNCFEAFILFAVGVLMAHTTQTAGWLIDLLAIIFVITRIIYLLCYWVDLAWQRSLVWGIGLLCSLLLMISPTFRTILL
;
A
#
# COMPACT_ATOMS: atom_id res chain seq x y z
N MET A 1 2.59 8.13 19.33
CA MET A 1 1.76 7.83 18.15
C MET A 1 1.90 8.88 17.04
N SER A 2 3.05 9.54 16.84
CA SER A 2 3.27 10.40 15.66
C SER A 2 3.70 9.56 14.44
N ILE A 3 4.54 8.56 14.67
CA ILE A 3 5.11 7.70 13.61
C ILE A 3 4.02 6.98 12.78
N PRO A 4 3.02 6.30 13.38
CA PRO A 4 2.02 5.58 12.59
C PRO A 4 1.21 6.51 11.67
N PHE A 5 0.95 7.75 12.07
CA PHE A 5 0.28 8.73 11.22
C PHE A 5 1.15 9.22 10.07
N TRP A 6 2.46 9.41 10.28
CA TRP A 6 3.38 9.64 9.17
C TRP A 6 3.39 8.45 8.19
N CYS A 7 3.36 7.22 8.71
CA CYS A 7 3.26 6.02 7.88
C CYS A 7 1.94 5.98 7.07
N VAL A 8 0.82 6.39 7.66
CA VAL A 8 -0.47 6.54 6.93
C VAL A 8 -0.34 7.57 5.82
N LEU A 9 0.22 8.76 6.09
CA LEU A 9 0.42 9.80 5.08
C LEU A 9 1.33 9.30 3.94
N ILE A 10 2.47 8.69 4.27
CA ILE A 10 3.40 8.14 3.27
C ILE A 10 2.71 7.06 2.43
N SER A 11 1.94 6.17 3.06
CA SER A 11 1.20 5.12 2.34
C SER A 11 0.12 5.69 1.41
N ALA A 12 -0.55 6.77 1.81
CA ALA A 12 -1.48 7.50 0.95
C ALA A 12 -0.77 8.13 -0.26
N LEU A 13 0.41 8.74 -0.05
CA LEU A 13 1.23 9.30 -1.14
C LEU A 13 1.72 8.21 -2.10
N LEU A 14 2.05 7.02 -1.60
CA LEU A 14 2.48 5.89 -2.42
C LEU A 14 1.42 5.44 -3.43
N ILE A 15 0.13 5.61 -3.15
CA ILE A 15 -0.95 5.35 -4.12
C ILE A 15 -0.76 6.22 -5.37
N PHE A 16 -0.45 7.50 -5.19
CA PHE A 16 -0.23 8.44 -6.29
C PHE A 16 1.11 8.21 -6.99
N VAL A 17 2.16 7.86 -6.23
CA VAL A 17 3.44 7.44 -6.81
C VAL A 17 3.25 6.21 -7.72
N ALA A 18 2.46 5.23 -7.29
CA ALA A 18 2.14 4.05 -8.07
C ALA A 18 1.36 4.37 -9.35
N LYS A 19 0.63 5.51 -9.39
CA LYS A 19 -0.10 5.96 -10.58
C LYS A 19 0.81 6.52 -11.68
N ILE A 20 1.97 7.08 -11.34
CA ILE A 20 2.90 7.70 -12.28
C ILE A 20 3.24 6.80 -13.48
N PRO A 21 3.73 5.54 -13.30
CA PRO A 21 4.03 4.66 -14.42
C PRO A 21 2.79 4.27 -15.22
N VAL A 22 1.61 4.22 -14.60
CA VAL A 22 0.34 3.97 -15.32
C VAL A 22 0.03 5.12 -16.25
N ALA A 23 0.16 6.37 -15.78
CA ALA A 23 -0.11 7.55 -16.60
C ALA A 23 0.85 7.64 -17.79
N LYS A 24 2.13 7.29 -17.58
CA LYS A 24 3.10 7.18 -18.67
C LYS A 24 2.69 6.12 -19.69
N ALA A 25 2.35 4.91 -19.23
CA ALA A 25 1.93 3.83 -20.13
C ALA A 25 0.64 4.16 -20.88
N MET A 26 -0.30 4.88 -20.27
CA MET A 26 -1.50 5.40 -20.94
C MET A 26 -1.11 6.40 -22.04
N ASN A 27 -0.21 7.34 -21.74
CA ASN A 27 0.26 8.31 -22.72
C ASN A 27 0.98 7.65 -23.91
N ASP A 28 1.69 6.54 -23.68
CA ASP A 28 2.38 5.78 -24.73
C ASP A 28 1.39 5.06 -25.69
N LEU A 29 0.09 4.95 -25.35
CA LEU A 29 -0.97 4.44 -26.24
C LEU A 29 -1.50 5.50 -27.24
N GLY A 30 -0.79 6.61 -27.44
CA GLY A 30 -1.20 7.69 -28.35
C GLY A 30 -1.75 8.94 -27.66
N GLY A 31 -1.38 9.17 -26.41
CA GLY A 31 -1.78 10.32 -25.59
C GLY A 31 -2.68 9.94 -24.42
N TYR A 32 -2.68 10.74 -23.36
CA TYR A 32 -3.52 10.50 -22.19
C TYR A 32 -4.98 10.92 -22.46
N ASP A 33 -5.91 9.98 -22.41
CA ASP A 33 -7.35 10.26 -22.55
C ASP A 33 -7.97 10.64 -21.19
N ASN A 34 -8.27 11.92 -21.03
CA ASN A 34 -8.95 12.44 -19.84
C ASN A 34 -10.48 12.28 -19.88
N HIS A 35 -11.07 11.96 -21.03
CA HIS A 35 -12.51 11.71 -21.14
C HIS A 35 -12.86 10.30 -20.66
N LEU A 36 -12.09 9.29 -21.07
CA LEU A 36 -12.35 7.87 -20.74
C LEU A 36 -11.11 7.15 -20.17
N PRO A 37 -10.45 7.68 -19.11
CA PRO A 37 -9.16 7.17 -18.62
C PRO A 37 -9.20 5.72 -18.11
N ARG A 38 -10.37 5.25 -17.65
CA ARG A 38 -10.54 3.86 -17.20
C ARG A 38 -10.64 2.87 -18.36
N GLN A 39 -11.24 3.30 -19.48
CA GLN A 39 -11.28 2.46 -20.69
C GLN A 39 -9.88 2.34 -21.29
N GLN A 40 -9.13 3.46 -21.33
CA GLN A 40 -7.73 3.44 -21.76
C GLN A 40 -6.87 2.55 -20.86
N GLN A 41 -7.07 2.58 -19.54
CA GLN A 41 -6.37 1.69 -18.60
C GLN A 41 -6.59 0.20 -18.91
N ALA A 42 -7.79 -0.18 -19.34
CA ALA A 42 -8.12 -1.56 -19.69
C ALA A 42 -7.40 -2.06 -20.96
N GLN A 43 -6.86 -1.14 -21.76
CA GLN A 43 -6.07 -1.46 -22.96
C GLN A 43 -4.58 -1.67 -22.66
N LEU A 44 -4.13 -1.34 -21.44
CA LEU A 44 -2.73 -1.51 -21.06
C LEU A 44 -2.34 -2.98 -21.04
N THR A 45 -1.15 -3.29 -21.55
CA THR A 45 -0.55 -4.63 -21.54
C THR A 45 0.87 -4.58 -20.96
N GLY A 46 1.48 -5.75 -20.71
CA GLY A 46 2.85 -5.86 -20.22
C GLY A 46 3.13 -5.03 -18.97
N PHE A 47 4.13 -4.14 -19.04
CA PHE A 47 4.48 -3.25 -17.93
C PHE A 47 3.32 -2.33 -17.51
N GLY A 48 2.54 -1.79 -18.45
CA GLY A 48 1.42 -0.90 -18.14
C GLY A 48 0.32 -1.60 -17.34
N ALA A 49 -0.02 -2.83 -17.73
CA ALA A 49 -0.96 -3.67 -16.97
C ALA A 49 -0.46 -3.97 -15.55
N ARG A 50 0.84 -4.28 -15.43
CA ARG A 50 1.48 -4.51 -14.13
C ARG A 50 1.46 -3.27 -13.24
N ALA A 51 1.78 -2.10 -13.81
CA ALA A 51 1.73 -0.83 -13.08
C ALA A 51 0.30 -0.50 -12.61
N LEU A 52 -0.72 -0.75 -13.44
CA LEU A 52 -2.12 -0.53 -13.08
C LEU A 52 -2.54 -1.43 -11.90
N ALA A 53 -2.20 -2.71 -11.97
CA ALA A 53 -2.51 -3.65 -10.90
C ALA A 53 -1.77 -3.32 -9.60
N ALA A 54 -0.52 -2.86 -9.67
CA ALA A 54 0.23 -2.38 -8.52
C ALA A 54 -0.45 -1.15 -7.86
N HIS A 55 -0.89 -0.19 -8.68
CA HIS A 55 -1.62 1.00 -8.20
C HIS A 55 -2.95 0.64 -7.53
N GLN A 56 -3.71 -0.30 -8.10
CA GLN A 56 -4.96 -0.80 -7.49
C GLN A 56 -4.69 -1.49 -6.15
N ASN A 57 -3.65 -2.33 -6.07
CA ASN A 57 -3.29 -3.00 -4.83
C ASN A 57 -2.86 -2.04 -3.71
N CYS A 58 -2.30 -0.88 -4.05
CA CYS A 58 -2.01 0.16 -3.05
C CYS A 58 -3.28 0.65 -2.34
N PHE A 59 -4.41 0.80 -3.04
CA PHE A 59 -5.68 1.15 -2.40
C PHE A 59 -6.18 0.04 -1.49
N GLU A 60 -6.17 -1.21 -1.96
CA GLU A 60 -6.60 -2.38 -1.18
C GLU A 60 -5.82 -2.51 0.13
N ALA A 61 -4.49 -2.42 0.05
CA ALA A 61 -3.62 -2.52 1.21
C ALA A 61 -3.76 -1.31 2.15
N PHE A 62 -3.92 -0.10 1.61
CA PHE A 62 -4.05 1.12 2.38
C PHE A 62 -5.28 1.10 3.30
N ILE A 63 -6.42 0.60 2.82
CA ILE A 63 -7.69 0.58 3.59
C ILE A 63 -7.51 -0.21 4.89
N LEU A 64 -7.02 -1.45 4.81
CA LEU A 64 -6.82 -2.29 5.99
C LEU A 64 -5.77 -1.69 6.95
N PHE A 65 -4.66 -1.18 6.40
CA PHE A 65 -3.61 -0.56 7.20
C PHE A 65 -4.09 0.68 7.96
N ALA A 66 -4.75 1.60 7.25
CA ALA A 66 -5.26 2.84 7.84
C ALA A 66 -6.29 2.55 8.94
N VAL A 67 -7.20 1.60 8.71
CA VAL A 67 -8.16 1.14 9.73
C VAL A 67 -7.43 0.56 10.95
N GLY A 68 -6.42 -0.29 10.76
CA GLY A 68 -5.64 -0.86 11.86
C GLY A 68 -4.94 0.21 12.71
N VAL A 69 -4.31 1.21 12.07
CA VAL A 69 -3.68 2.34 12.78
C VAL A 69 -4.71 3.16 13.55
N LEU A 70 -5.88 3.44 12.94
CA LEU A 70 -6.95 4.19 13.60
C LEU A 70 -7.58 3.41 14.76
N MET A 71 -7.73 2.09 14.67
CA MET A 71 -8.20 1.26 15.78
C MET A 71 -7.22 1.27 16.96
N ALA A 72 -5.92 1.13 16.69
CA ALA A 72 -4.90 1.27 17.73
C ALA A 72 -4.95 2.66 18.37
N HIS A 73 -5.07 3.72 17.57
CA HIS A 73 -5.13 5.10 18.06
C HIS A 73 -6.38 5.38 18.92
N THR A 74 -7.57 5.03 18.44
CA THR A 74 -8.84 5.29 19.13
C THR A 74 -8.93 4.57 20.48
N THR A 75 -8.30 3.40 20.59
CA THR A 75 -8.20 2.62 21.84
C THR A 75 -7.02 3.00 22.73
N GLN A 76 -6.25 4.03 22.35
CA GLN A 76 -5.04 4.45 23.06
C GLN A 76 -4.03 3.29 23.24
N THR A 77 -3.94 2.43 22.20
CA THR A 77 -2.96 1.36 22.09
C THR A 77 -1.72 1.94 21.41
N ALA A 78 -0.62 1.97 22.14
CA ALA A 78 0.61 2.62 21.74
C ALA A 78 1.82 1.80 22.18
N GLY A 79 2.96 1.99 21.53
CA GLY A 79 4.22 1.34 21.91
C GLY A 79 5.11 1.06 20.70
N TRP A 80 6.32 0.58 20.99
CA TRP A 80 7.33 0.29 19.97
C TRP A 80 6.84 -0.70 18.90
N LEU A 81 5.98 -1.66 19.29
CA LEU A 81 5.42 -2.63 18.36
C LEU A 81 4.51 -1.97 17.31
N ILE A 82 3.66 -1.03 17.71
CA ILE A 82 2.75 -0.31 16.79
C ILE A 82 3.56 0.51 15.80
N ASP A 83 4.59 1.21 16.28
CA ASP A 83 5.49 2.00 15.44
C ASP A 83 6.26 1.10 14.46
N LEU A 84 6.77 -0.04 14.93
CA LEU A 84 7.47 -1.02 14.11
C LEU A 84 6.57 -1.63 13.02
N LEU A 85 5.35 -2.06 13.37
CA LEU A 85 4.40 -2.61 12.40
C LEU A 85 4.04 -1.60 11.31
N ALA A 86 3.87 -0.32 11.68
CA ALA A 86 3.60 0.75 10.72
C ALA A 86 4.78 1.03 9.78
N ILE A 87 6.01 1.05 10.31
CA ILE A 87 7.23 1.22 9.52
C ILE A 87 7.42 0.03 8.56
N ILE A 88 7.30 -1.20 9.06
CA ILE A 88 7.42 -2.40 8.22
C ILE A 88 6.38 -2.38 7.10
N PHE A 89 5.13 -2.02 7.39
CA PHE A 89 4.10 -1.89 6.37
C PHE A 89 4.55 -0.97 5.22
N VAL A 90 5.00 0.25 5.53
CA VAL A 90 5.47 1.21 4.52
C VAL A 90 6.63 0.63 3.69
N ILE A 91 7.62 0.03 4.34
CA ILE A 91 8.76 -0.61 3.65
C ILE A 91 8.27 -1.71 2.70
N THR A 92 7.34 -2.57 3.15
CA THR A 92 6.78 -3.61 2.28
C THR A 92 6.04 -3.02 1.07
N ARG A 93 5.38 -1.86 1.20
CA ARG A 93 4.69 -1.21 0.07
C ARG A 93 5.67 -0.71 -0.97
N ILE A 94 6.77 -0.10 -0.54
CA ILE A 94 7.83 0.35 -1.45
C ILE A 94 8.43 -0.84 -2.20
N ILE A 95 8.80 -1.91 -1.47
CA ILE A 95 9.37 -3.12 -2.09
C ILE A 95 8.35 -3.81 -3.01
N TYR A 96 7.08 -3.89 -2.60
CA TYR A 96 6.01 -4.49 -3.41
C TYR A 96 5.86 -3.79 -4.76
N LEU A 97 5.85 -2.45 -4.78
CA LEU A 97 5.78 -1.67 -6.02
C LEU A 97 6.97 -1.97 -6.93
N LEU A 98 8.20 -1.97 -6.39
CA LEU A 98 9.41 -2.29 -7.15
C LEU A 98 9.32 -3.71 -7.74
N CYS A 99 8.98 -4.71 -6.92
CA CYS A 99 8.81 -6.09 -7.38
C CYS A 99 7.75 -6.21 -8.49
N TYR A 100 6.66 -5.46 -8.40
CA TYR A 100 5.61 -5.48 -9.41
C TYR A 100 6.11 -4.91 -10.75
N TRP A 101 6.85 -3.79 -10.70
CA TRP A 101 7.38 -3.12 -11.88
C TRP A 101 8.42 -3.98 -12.61
N VAL A 102 9.29 -4.68 -11.87
CA VAL A 102 10.33 -5.57 -12.42
C VAL A 102 9.90 -7.03 -12.60
N ASP A 103 8.62 -7.35 -12.39
CA ASP A 103 8.03 -8.68 -12.62
C ASP A 103 8.58 -9.82 -11.71
N LEU A 104 8.89 -9.51 -10.46
CA LEU A 104 9.36 -10.47 -9.46
C LEU A 104 8.20 -11.12 -8.70
N ALA A 105 7.63 -12.18 -9.28
CA ALA A 105 6.34 -12.74 -8.89
C ALA A 105 6.27 -13.29 -7.45
N TRP A 106 7.22 -14.13 -7.01
CA TRP A 106 7.12 -14.76 -5.69
C TRP A 106 7.53 -13.80 -4.56
N GLN A 107 8.52 -12.93 -4.82
CA GLN A 107 8.94 -11.88 -3.88
C GLN A 107 7.79 -10.92 -3.62
N ARG A 108 7.07 -10.53 -4.67
CA ARG A 108 5.84 -9.73 -4.57
C ARG A 108 4.84 -10.36 -3.62
N SER A 109 4.54 -11.66 -3.76
CA SER A 109 3.58 -12.36 -2.90
C SER A 109 4.06 -12.43 -1.44
N LEU A 110 5.36 -12.66 -1.23
CA LEU A 110 5.95 -12.68 0.11
C LEU A 110 5.80 -11.33 0.82
N VAL A 111 6.24 -10.23 0.19
CA VAL A 111 6.15 -8.90 0.81
C VAL A 111 4.71 -8.39 0.93
N TRP A 112 3.81 -8.86 0.05
CA TRP A 112 2.38 -8.67 0.21
C TRP A 112 1.85 -9.30 1.49
N GLY A 113 2.19 -10.57 1.74
CA GLY A 113 1.80 -11.29 2.95
C GLY A 113 2.30 -10.62 4.23
N ILE A 114 3.55 -10.13 4.23
CA ILE A 114 4.11 -9.38 5.38
C ILE A 114 3.30 -8.11 5.63
N GLY A 115 3.00 -7.32 4.59
CA GLY A 115 2.21 -6.10 4.73
C GLY A 115 0.78 -6.35 5.22
N LEU A 116 0.14 -7.43 4.73
CA LEU A 116 -1.16 -7.87 5.23
C LEU A 116 -1.08 -8.23 6.71
N LEU A 117 -0.08 -9.01 7.11
CA LEU A 117 0.11 -9.40 8.50
C LEU A 117 0.31 -8.17 9.41
N CYS A 118 1.10 -7.18 8.99
CA CYS A 118 1.24 -5.92 9.75
C CYS A 118 -0.11 -5.21 9.95
N SER A 119 -0.93 -5.15 8.91
CA SER A 119 -2.25 -4.51 8.97
C SER A 119 -3.19 -5.25 9.94
N LEU A 120 -3.21 -6.58 9.88
CA LEU A 120 -4.02 -7.41 10.77
C LEU A 120 -3.54 -7.33 12.22
N LEU A 121 -2.22 -7.32 12.45
CA LEU A 121 -1.64 -7.16 13.78
C LEU A 121 -1.95 -5.78 14.39
N LEU A 122 -1.89 -4.72 13.59
CA LEU A 122 -2.34 -3.39 14.03
C LEU A 122 -3.82 -3.39 14.40
N MET A 123 -4.66 -4.04 13.58
CA MET A 123 -6.11 -4.13 13.80
C MET A 123 -6.47 -4.89 15.08
N ILE A 124 -5.76 -5.98 15.40
CA ILE A 124 -6.01 -6.77 16.61
C ILE A 124 -5.24 -6.25 17.84
N SER A 125 -4.24 -5.39 17.67
CA SER A 125 -3.42 -4.87 18.77
C SER A 125 -4.22 -4.33 19.98
N PRO A 126 -5.42 -3.71 19.84
CA PRO A 126 -6.19 -3.28 20.99
C PRO A 126 -6.59 -4.40 21.96
N THR A 127 -6.72 -5.65 21.49
CA THR A 127 -7.11 -6.78 22.36
C THR A 127 -6.00 -7.21 23.31
N PHE A 128 -4.74 -6.92 22.97
CA PHE A 128 -3.58 -7.26 23.78
C PHE A 128 -2.96 -6.03 24.45
N ARG A 129 -3.69 -4.90 24.50
CA ARG A 129 -3.23 -3.64 25.07
C ARG A 129 -2.66 -3.78 26.48
N THR A 130 -3.21 -4.67 27.30
CA THR A 130 -2.74 -4.94 28.68
C THR A 130 -1.41 -5.69 28.74
N ILE A 131 -0.98 -6.34 27.66
CA ILE A 131 0.29 -7.08 27.56
C ILE A 131 1.38 -6.21 26.91
N LEU A 132 0.99 -5.16 26.18
CA LEU A 132 1.88 -4.27 25.42
C LEU A 132 2.33 -3.02 26.20
N LEU A 133 1.80 -2.81 27.41
CA LEU A 133 2.16 -1.74 28.36
C LEU A 133 3.05 -2.31 29.47
#